data_AF-A0A2P5LY85-F1
#
_entry.id   AF-A0A2P5LY85-F1
#
_cell.length_a   1.000
_cell.length_b   1.000
_cell.length_c   1.000
_cell.angle_alpha   90.00
_cell.angle_beta   90.00
_cell.angle_gamma   90.00
#
_symmetry.space_group_name_H-M   'P 1'
#
loop_
_entity.id
_entity.type
_entity.pdbx_description
1 polymer ?
#
loop_
_entity_poly.entity_id
_entity_poly.type
_entity_poly.pdbx_seq_one_letter_code
_entity_poly.pdbx_strand_id
1 'polypeptide(L)'
;MASPAKIEPSAALAALSTMVGQEFRSDHSAAGLVTTREEAEFLLMLDHSGARTGPEWRAFLVKALVEFLAFRDGADSEMSEPDLDWLLGLVADAPSPSLPALLFALSCTVDDAPERLIALTLKHGRDRTL
;
A
#
# COMPACT_ATOMS: atom_id res chain seq x y z
N MET A 1 7.47 -16.00 28.44
CA MET A 1 7.04 -14.65 28.02
C MET A 1 7.84 -14.32 26.77
N ALA A 2 7.25 -14.46 25.58
CA ALA A 2 7.92 -14.16 24.32
C ALA A 2 7.89 -12.64 24.12
N SER A 3 9.06 -11.99 24.12
CA SER A 3 9.17 -10.61 23.64
C SER A 3 8.74 -10.58 22.17
N PRO A 4 7.85 -9.67 21.73
CA PRO A 4 7.61 -9.51 20.32
C PRO A 4 8.92 -9.05 19.69
N ALA A 5 9.46 -9.88 18.80
CA ALA A 5 10.69 -9.60 18.09
C ALA A 5 10.56 -8.21 17.43
N LYS A 6 11.46 -7.29 17.79
CA LYS A 6 11.79 -6.16 16.92
C LYS A 6 12.31 -6.79 15.64
N ILE A 7 11.44 -6.93 14.65
CA ILE A 7 11.85 -7.34 13.31
C ILE A 7 12.70 -6.17 12.81
N GLU A 8 14.01 -6.38 12.72
CA GLU A 8 14.92 -5.41 12.14
C GLU A 8 14.47 -5.17 10.69
N PRO A 9 14.29 -3.91 10.23
CA PRO A 9 13.63 -3.59 8.96
C PRO A 9 14.29 -4.27 7.75
N SER A 10 15.61 -4.52 7.82
CA SER A 10 16.36 -5.22 6.77
C SER A 10 15.98 -6.71 6.64
N ALA A 11 15.70 -7.39 7.75
CA ALA A 11 15.25 -8.78 7.72
C ALA A 11 13.79 -8.88 7.25
N ALA A 12 12.95 -7.91 7.63
CA ALA A 12 11.58 -7.77 7.14
C ALA A 12 11.54 -7.55 5.62
N LEU A 13 12.35 -6.62 5.12
CA LEU A 13 12.49 -6.32 3.69
C LEU A 13 12.97 -7.53 2.88
N ALA A 14 13.96 -8.28 3.38
CA ALA A 14 14.43 -9.49 2.71
C ALA A 14 13.37 -10.60 2.69
N ALA A 15 12.64 -10.76 3.81
CA ALA A 15 11.52 -11.68 3.90
C ALA A 15 10.40 -11.29 2.94
N LEU A 16 10.07 -10.00 2.83
CA LEU A 16 9.07 -9.51 1.90
C LEU A 16 9.45 -9.73 0.44
N SER A 17 10.69 -9.46 0.07
CA SER A 17 11.16 -9.71 -1.30
C SER A 17 11.02 -11.21 -1.67
N THR A 18 11.27 -12.09 -0.70
CA THR A 18 11.10 -13.53 -0.84
C THR A 18 9.62 -13.95 -0.88
N MET A 19 8.79 -13.41 0.04
CA MET A 19 7.36 -13.71 0.13
C MET A 19 6.59 -13.17 -1.08
N VAL A 20 6.86 -11.96 -1.55
CA VAL A 20 6.32 -11.42 -2.81
C VAL A 20 6.65 -12.34 -3.99
N GLY A 21 7.81 -13.02 -3.95
CA GLY A 21 8.19 -14.02 -4.94
C GLY A 21 7.41 -15.34 -4.86
N GLN A 22 6.94 -15.74 -3.67
CA GLN A 22 6.26 -17.02 -3.41
C GLN A 22 4.72 -16.91 -3.38
N GLU A 23 4.19 -15.84 -2.79
CA GLU A 23 2.76 -15.65 -2.49
C GLU A 23 1.91 -15.30 -3.72
N PHE A 24 2.53 -14.89 -4.82
CA PHE A 24 1.83 -14.70 -6.10
C PHE A 24 1.19 -15.99 -6.64
N ARG A 25 1.53 -17.15 -6.06
CA ARG A 25 0.96 -18.46 -6.42
C ARG A 25 -0.20 -18.90 -5.50
N SER A 26 -0.41 -18.24 -4.36
CA SER A 26 -1.32 -18.72 -3.31
C SER A 26 -2.42 -17.71 -3.02
N ASP A 27 -3.62 -18.23 -2.85
CA ASP A 27 -4.86 -17.49 -2.67
C ASP A 27 -4.83 -16.57 -1.42
N HIS A 28 -4.63 -15.27 -1.67
CA HIS A 28 -5.46 -14.19 -1.13
C HIS A 28 -5.33 -13.66 0.31
N SER A 29 -4.18 -13.69 0.99
CA SER A 29 -4.01 -12.88 2.22
C SER A 29 -2.75 -12.02 2.23
N ALA A 30 -2.88 -10.74 1.87
CA ALA A 30 -1.86 -9.72 2.12
C ALA A 30 -1.91 -9.20 3.57
N ALA A 31 -2.83 -9.71 4.38
CA ALA A 31 -3.05 -9.28 5.75
C ALA A 31 -1.79 -9.48 6.59
N GLY A 32 -1.27 -8.37 7.12
CA GLY A 32 -0.07 -8.36 7.97
C GLY A 32 1.26 -8.47 7.23
N LEU A 33 1.27 -8.38 5.89
CA LEU A 33 2.52 -8.45 5.13
C LEU A 33 3.30 -7.14 5.20
N VAL A 34 2.62 -6.00 5.26
CA VAL A 34 3.23 -4.68 5.41
C VAL A 34 2.90 -4.14 6.78
N THR A 35 3.92 -3.94 7.61
CA THR A 35 3.76 -3.50 9.00
C THR A 35 4.48 -2.19 9.29
N THR A 36 5.39 -1.78 8.39
CA THR A 36 6.22 -0.59 8.52
C THR A 36 6.20 0.26 7.26
N ARG A 37 6.61 1.53 7.39
CA ARG A 37 6.66 2.48 6.26
C ARG A 37 7.72 2.08 5.25
N GLU A 38 8.85 1.57 5.72
CA GLU A 38 9.97 1.12 4.90
C GLU A 38 9.57 -0.03 3.96
N GLU A 39 8.71 -0.93 4.43
CA GLU A 39 8.16 -2.03 3.64
C GLU A 39 7.19 -1.52 2.56
N ALA A 40 6.32 -0.57 2.92
CA ALA A 40 5.41 0.08 1.98
C ALA A 40 6.16 0.89 0.91
N GLU A 41 7.21 1.61 1.29
CA GLU A 41 8.13 2.34 0.40
C GLU A 41 8.79 1.40 -0.60
N PHE A 42 9.28 0.25 -0.14
CA PHE A 42 9.89 -0.75 -1.01
C PHE A 42 8.90 -1.32 -2.03
N LEU A 43 7.66 -1.60 -1.63
CA LEU A 43 6.62 -2.05 -2.54
C LEU A 43 6.26 -1.00 -3.59
N LEU A 44 6.15 0.27 -3.19
CA LEU A 44 5.93 1.39 -4.12
C LEU A 44 7.10 1.58 -5.07
N MET A 45 8.34 1.45 -4.58
CA MET A 45 9.55 1.49 -5.41
C MET A 45 9.57 0.33 -6.42
N LEU A 46 9.17 -0.88 -6.02
CA LEU A 46 9.05 -2.02 -6.93
C LEU A 46 8.02 -1.76 -8.03
N ASP A 47 6.86 -1.21 -7.68
CA ASP A 47 5.82 -0.83 -8.64
C ASP A 47 6.30 0.28 -9.60
N HIS A 48 6.97 1.30 -9.07
CA HIS A 48 7.55 2.38 -9.87
C HIS A 48 8.64 1.87 -10.82
N SER A 49 9.52 0.98 -10.36
CA SER A 49 10.62 0.44 -11.16
C SER A 49 10.17 -0.42 -12.34
N GLY A 50 8.91 -0.87 -12.35
CA GLY A 50 8.40 -1.84 -13.32
C GLY A 50 8.99 -3.25 -13.16
N ALA A 51 9.76 -3.52 -12.10
CA ALA A 51 10.29 -4.85 -11.80
C ALA A 51 9.17 -5.88 -11.55
N ARG A 52 8.01 -5.40 -11.08
CA ARG A 52 6.76 -6.17 -10.97
C ARG A 52 5.66 -5.39 -11.67
N THR A 53 4.94 -6.07 -12.56
CA THR A 53 3.85 -5.48 -13.34
C THR A 53 2.71 -6.48 -13.49
N GLY A 54 1.56 -6.01 -13.95
CA GLY A 54 0.39 -6.85 -14.21
C GLY A 54 -0.73 -6.69 -13.18
N PRO A 55 -1.94 -7.22 -13.50
CA PRO A 55 -3.14 -7.01 -12.69
C PRO A 55 -3.06 -7.65 -11.31
N GLU A 56 -2.43 -8.82 -11.19
CA GLU A 56 -2.24 -9.53 -9.92
C GLU A 56 -1.32 -8.74 -8.97
N TRP A 57 -0.27 -8.12 -9.51
CA TRP A 57 0.68 -7.32 -8.73
C TRP A 57 0.01 -6.05 -8.22
N ARG A 58 -0.74 -5.38 -9.10
CA ARG A 58 -1.53 -4.21 -8.72
C ARG A 58 -2.53 -4.56 -7.62
N ALA A 59 -3.27 -5.67 -7.76
CA ALA A 59 -4.24 -6.11 -6.77
C ALA A 59 -3.57 -6.38 -5.41
N PHE A 60 -2.42 -7.06 -5.42
CA PHE A 60 -1.62 -7.31 -4.23
C PHE A 60 -1.13 -6.01 -3.57
N LEU A 61 -0.49 -5.12 -4.35
CA LEU A 61 0.04 -3.85 -3.87
C LEU A 61 -1.05 -2.99 -3.22
N VAL A 62 -2.17 -2.84 -3.93
CA VAL A 62 -3.31 -2.05 -3.45
C VAL A 62 -3.85 -2.64 -2.16
N LYS A 63 -4.06 -3.96 -2.10
CA LYS A 63 -4.56 -4.62 -0.89
C LYS A 63 -3.61 -4.42 0.29
N ALA A 64 -2.32 -4.71 0.10
CA ALA A 64 -1.31 -4.61 1.16
C ALA A 64 -1.19 -3.19 1.73
N LEU A 65 -1.19 -2.17 0.86
CA LEU A 65 -1.09 -0.78 1.28
C LEU A 65 -2.39 -0.26 1.91
N VAL A 66 -3.56 -0.70 1.44
CA VAL A 66 -4.83 -0.39 2.09
C VAL A 66 -4.89 -1.01 3.48
N GLU A 67 -4.50 -2.27 3.64
CA GLU A 67 -4.44 -2.93 4.95
C GLU A 67 -3.49 -2.20 5.90
N PHE A 68 -2.31 -1.80 5.41
CA PHE A 68 -1.34 -1.03 6.18
C PHE A 68 -1.82 0.38 6.53
N LEU A 69 -2.48 1.09 5.62
CA LEU A 69 -2.86 2.50 5.84
C LEU A 69 -4.18 2.64 6.58
N ALA A 70 -5.13 1.74 6.35
CA ALA A 70 -6.46 1.83 6.92
C ALA A 70 -6.62 1.02 8.22
N PHE A 71 -5.88 -0.08 8.43
CA PHE A 71 -6.16 -1.01 9.55
C PHE A 71 -4.99 -1.18 10.54
N ARG A 72 -4.22 -0.11 10.80
CA ARG A 72 -3.04 -0.14 11.70
C ARG A 72 -3.32 -0.53 13.16
N ASP A 73 -4.51 -0.19 13.69
CA ASP A 73 -4.89 -0.47 15.08
C ASP A 73 -5.98 -1.56 15.21
N GLY A 74 -6.29 -2.25 14.10
CA GLY A 74 -7.07 -3.49 14.11
C GLY A 74 -8.59 -3.34 14.22
N ALA A 75 -9.16 -2.14 14.30
CA ALA A 75 -10.62 -1.95 14.36
C ALA A 75 -11.14 -0.78 13.52
N ASP A 76 -10.48 0.38 13.56
CA ASP A 76 -10.94 1.57 12.84
C ASP A 76 -10.27 1.68 11.48
N SER A 77 -11.10 1.77 10.43
CA SER A 77 -10.70 2.13 9.07
C SER A 77 -10.55 3.65 8.97
N GLU A 78 -9.57 4.21 9.69
CA GLU A 78 -9.23 5.63 9.66
C GLU A 78 -7.87 5.85 9.01
N MET A 79 -7.78 6.86 8.14
CA MET A 79 -6.52 7.31 7.55
C MET A 79 -6.21 8.71 8.03
N SER A 80 -5.11 8.87 8.75
CA SER A 80 -4.66 10.16 9.23
C SER A 80 -4.08 11.02 8.10
N GLU A 81 -4.30 12.34 8.14
CA GLU A 81 -3.65 13.30 7.23
C GLU A 81 -2.12 13.14 7.10
N PRO A 82 -1.32 12.91 8.17
CA PRO A 82 0.12 12.65 8.03
C PRO A 82 0.46 11.39 7.23
N ASP A 83 -0.35 10.35 7.28
CA ASP A 83 -0.14 9.14 6.46
C ASP A 83 -0.46 9.43 4.99
N LEU A 84 -1.48 10.25 4.73
CA LEU A 84 -1.78 10.71 3.38
C LEU A 84 -0.67 11.60 2.84
N ASP A 85 -0.15 12.54 3.63
CA ASP A 85 0.95 13.42 3.23
C ASP A 85 2.23 12.64 2.91
N TRP A 86 2.58 11.66 3.76
CA TRP A 86 3.70 10.75 3.53
C TRP A 86 3.53 9.95 2.23
N LEU A 87 2.35 9.36 1.99
CA LEU A 87 2.07 8.60 0.76
C LEU A 87 2.21 9.49 -0.47
N LEU A 88 1.66 10.71 -0.41
CA LEU A 88 1.72 11.66 -1.52
C LEU A 88 3.13 12.16 -1.79
N GLY A 89 3.94 12.34 -0.74
CA GLY A 89 5.35 12.69 -0.85
C GLY A 89 6.13 11.61 -1.61
N LEU A 90 5.90 10.34 -1.29
CA LEU A 90 6.56 9.21 -1.94
C LEU A 90 6.23 9.12 -3.44
N VAL A 91 4.94 9.19 -3.77
CA VAL A 91 4.51 9.05 -5.18
C VAL A 91 4.72 10.32 -6.00
N ALA A 92 4.97 11.47 -5.38
CA ALA A 92 5.40 12.67 -6.08
C ALA A 92 6.84 12.53 -6.60
N ASP A 93 7.72 11.88 -5.85
CA ASP A 93 9.11 11.62 -6.24
C ASP A 93 9.21 10.43 -7.21
N ALA A 94 8.51 9.35 -6.90
CA ALA A 94 8.49 8.12 -7.69
C ALA A 94 7.05 7.71 -8.03
N PRO A 95 6.48 8.17 -9.16
CA PRO A 95 5.09 7.91 -9.51
C PRO A 95 4.83 6.41 -9.72
N SER A 96 4.01 5.84 -8.85
CA SER A 96 3.56 4.45 -8.95
C SER A 96 2.43 4.34 -9.99
N PRO A 97 2.52 3.44 -11.00
CA PRO A 97 1.43 3.19 -11.95
C PRO A 97 0.16 2.66 -11.28
N SER A 98 0.27 2.10 -10.08
CA SER A 98 -0.84 1.60 -9.29
C SER A 98 -1.51 2.65 -8.40
N LEU A 99 -0.96 3.87 -8.32
CA LEU A 99 -1.47 4.97 -7.48
C LEU A 99 -2.98 5.25 -7.68
N PRO A 100 -3.54 5.36 -8.90
CA PRO A 100 -4.96 5.62 -9.06
C PRO A 100 -5.85 4.53 -8.47
N ALA A 101 -5.41 3.26 -8.54
CA ALA A 101 -6.14 2.14 -7.96
C ALA A 101 -6.03 2.14 -6.43
N LEU A 102 -4.87 2.51 -5.89
CA LEU A 102 -4.64 2.63 -4.46
C LEU A 102 -5.51 3.72 -3.83
N LEU A 103 -5.53 4.93 -4.39
CA LEU A 103 -6.34 6.03 -3.85
C LEU A 103 -7.83 5.70 -3.87
N PHE A 104 -8.30 5.09 -4.97
CA PHE A 104 -9.69 4.63 -5.05
C PHE A 104 -10.01 3.62 -3.96
N ALA A 105 -9.17 2.60 -3.79
CA ALA A 105 -9.38 1.57 -2.77
C ALA A 105 -9.36 2.15 -1.35
N LEU A 106 -8.43 3.06 -1.05
CA LEU A 106 -8.41 3.79 0.23
C LEU A 106 -9.70 4.58 0.44
N SER A 107 -10.18 5.31 -0.57
CA SER A 107 -11.43 6.09 -0.45
C SER A 107 -12.68 5.24 -0.25
N CYS A 108 -12.66 3.97 -0.70
CA CYS A 108 -13.76 3.03 -0.47
C CYS A 108 -13.64 2.26 0.84
N THR A 109 -12.45 2.22 1.44
CA THR A 109 -12.15 1.42 2.63
C THR A 109 -12.20 2.25 3.91
N VAL A 110 -11.72 3.50 3.85
CA VAL A 110 -11.68 4.40 5.00
C VAL A 110 -13.07 5.01 5.21
N ASP A 111 -13.62 4.89 6.42
CA ASP A 111 -14.98 5.36 6.76
C ASP A 111 -15.02 6.89 6.87
N ASP A 112 -14.04 7.48 7.58
CA ASP A 112 -13.79 8.93 7.63
C ASP A 112 -12.61 9.30 6.72
N ALA A 113 -12.85 9.23 5.41
CA ALA A 113 -11.81 9.54 4.43
C ALA A 113 -11.50 11.05 4.40
N PRO A 114 -10.23 11.47 4.52
CA PRO A 114 -9.88 12.89 4.44
C PRO A 114 -10.31 13.48 3.09
N GLU A 115 -10.89 14.68 3.09
CA GLU A 115 -11.45 15.32 1.87
C GLU A 115 -10.42 15.39 0.72
N ARG A 116 -9.14 15.55 1.06
CA ARG A 116 -8.03 15.52 0.10
C ARG A 116 -7.91 14.19 -0.64
N LEU A 117 -8.10 13.05 0.05
CA LEU A 117 -8.08 11.73 -0.57
C LEU A 117 -9.22 11.57 -1.57
N ILE A 118 -10.42 12.04 -1.24
CA ILE A 118 -11.59 12.04 -2.13
C ILE A 118 -11.30 12.91 -3.36
N ALA A 119 -10.80 14.14 -3.17
CA ALA A 119 -10.46 15.04 -4.26
C ALA A 119 -9.39 14.45 -5.20
N LEU A 120 -8.37 13.79 -4.66
CA LEU A 120 -7.32 13.12 -5.44
C LEU A 120 -7.84 11.91 -6.21
N THR A 121 -8.72 11.13 -5.59
CA THR A 121 -9.40 10.00 -6.25
C THR A 121 -10.22 10.50 -7.44
N LEU A 122 -10.98 11.59 -7.28
CA LEU A 122 -11.75 12.20 -8.38
C LEU A 122 -10.83 12.77 -9.48
N LYS A 123 -9.71 13.39 -9.10
CA LYS A 123 -8.71 13.91 -10.04
C LYS A 123 -8.11 12.80 -10.90
N HIS A 124 -7.75 11.67 -10.30
CA HIS A 124 -7.16 10.53 -11.02
C HIS A 124 -8.19 9.61 -11.68
N GLY A 125 -9.42 9.56 -11.19
CA GLY A 125 -10.53 8.86 -11.84
C GLY A 125 -10.92 9.49 -13.18
N ARG A 126 -10.74 10.81 -13.33
CA ARG A 126 -10.94 11.54 -14.60
C ARG A 126 -9.90 11.24 -15.67
N ASP A 127 -8.74 10.68 -15.30
CA ASP A 127 -7.70 10.28 -16.24
C ASP A 127 -7.95 8.90 -16.85
N ARG A 128 -9.02 8.19 -16.44
CA ARG A 128 -9.57 7.04 -17.19
C ARG A 128 -10.27 7.55 -18.46
N THR A 129 -9.48 8.06 -19.40
CA THR A 129 -9.97 8.25 -20.76
C THR A 129 -10.09 6.87 -21.41
N LEU A 130 -11.27 6.67 -21.99
CA LEU A 130 -11.77 5.54 -22.77
C LEU A 130 -10.76 4.95 -23.77
#